data_AF-A0AA37T9R8-F1
#
_entry.id   AF-A0AA37T9R8-F1
#
_cell.length_a   1.000
_cell.length_b   1.000
_cell.length_c   1.000
_cell.angle_alpha   90.00
_cell.angle_beta   90.00
_cell.angle_gamma   90.00
#
_symmetry.space_group_name_H-M   'P 1'
#
loop_
_entity.id
_entity.type
_entity.pdbx_description
1 polymer ?
#
loop_
_entity_poly.entity_id
_entity_poly.type
_entity_poly.pdbx_seq_one_letter_code
_entity_poly.pdbx_strand_id
1 'polypeptide(L)' 'MEANPVDNPISGQILDITLYAADLYAKINTTPEIWLCTLVSPAHVRLYEQRGFSPHYDRFDECAHLLKRLK' A
#
# COMPACT_ATOMS: atom_id res chain seq x y z
N MET A 1 -5.49 -16.85 -14.47
CA MET A 1 -4.12 -16.59 -13.98
C MET A 1 -4.09 -15.11 -13.69
N GLU A 2 -4.33 -14.71 -12.44
CA GLU A 2 -4.32 -13.28 -12.08
C GLU A 2 -2.89 -12.76 -12.24
N ALA A 3 -2.72 -11.66 -12.97
CA ALA A 3 -1.44 -11.01 -13.14
C ALA A 3 -0.99 -10.49 -11.77
N ASN A 4 -0.06 -11.20 -11.13
CA ASN A 4 0.52 -10.78 -9.87
C ASN A 4 1.43 -9.57 -10.18
N PRO A 5 1.21 -8.39 -9.59
CA PRO A 5 2.06 -7.23 -9.83
C PRO A 5 3.52 -7.44 -9.41
N VAL A 6 3.81 -8.52 -8.68
CA VAL A 6 5.15 -8.98 -8.33
C VAL A 6 5.94 -9.50 -9.55
N ASP A 7 5.27 -10.00 -10.59
CA ASP A 7 5.94 -10.69 -11.70
C ASP A 7 6.37 -9.74 -12.85
N ASN A 8 6.00 -8.44 -12.77
CA ASN A 8 6.33 -7.44 -13.78
C ASN A 8 7.17 -6.29 -13.18
N PRO A 9 8.44 -6.13 -13.59
CA PRO A 9 9.30 -5.04 -13.12
C PRO A 9 8.71 -3.63 -13.30
N ILE A 10 7.92 -3.42 -14.35
CA ILE A 10 7.24 -2.15 -14.63
C ILE A 10 6.18 -1.87 -13.55
N SER A 11 5.44 -2.89 -13.12
CA SER A 11 4.43 -2.76 -12.06
C SER A 11 5.06 -2.35 -10.73
N GLY A 12 6.25 -2.88 -10.40
CA GLY A 12 7.03 -2.44 -9.25
C GLY A 12 7.44 -0.96 -9.34
N GLN A 13 7.97 -0.52 -10.50
CA GLN A 13 8.35 0.88 -10.70
C GLN A 13 7.15 1.84 -10.62
N ILE A 14 6.01 1.47 -11.20
CA ILE A 14 4.77 2.27 -11.11
C ILE A 14 4.32 2.40 -9.65
N LEU A 15 4.44 1.32 -8.87
CA LEU A 15 4.09 1.35 -7.45
C LEU A 15 4.98 2.33 -6.68
N ASP A 16 6.29 2.32 -6.92
CA ASP A 16 7.25 3.21 -6.25
C ASP A 16 6.93 4.69 -6.52
N ILE A 17 6.66 5.01 -7.79
CA ILE A 17 6.26 6.35 -8.21
C ILE A 17 4.94 6.75 -7.55
N THR A 18 3.96 5.85 -7.52
CA THR A 18 2.64 6.09 -6.92
C THR A 18 2.76 6.36 -5.42
N LEU A 19 3.54 5.55 -4.71
CA LEU A 19 3.78 5.71 -3.28
C LEU A 19 4.57 6.99 -2.96
N TYR A 20 5.53 7.36 -3.81
CA TYR A 20 6.25 8.62 -3.68
C TYR A 20 5.31 9.82 -3.87
N ALA A 21 4.45 9.79 -4.88
CA ALA A 21 3.46 10.85 -5.11
C ALA A 21 2.47 10.97 -3.94
N ALA A 22 2.00 9.83 -3.39
CA ALA A 22 1.12 9.81 -2.23
C ALA A 22 1.79 10.40 -0.98
N ASP A 23 3.06 10.08 -0.73
CA ASP A 23 3.85 10.66 0.37
C ASP A 23 4.03 12.18 0.23
N LEU A 24 4.35 12.64 -0.98
CA LEU A 24 4.48 14.08 -1.27
C LEU A 24 3.14 14.81 -1.06
N TYR A 25 2.05 14.26 -1.56
CA TYR A 25 0.72 14.85 -1.40
C TYR A 25 0.28 14.90 0.07
N ALA A 26 0.53 13.84 0.84
CA ALA A 26 0.21 13.80 2.25
C ALA A 26 1.02 14.84 3.06
N LYS A 27 2.31 15.03 2.73
CA LYS A 27 3.15 16.09 3.33
C LYS A 27 2.62 17.49 3.03
N ILE A 28 2.22 17.76 1.79
CA ILE A 28 1.64 19.06 1.39
C ILE A 28 0.36 19.34 2.18
N ASN A 29 -0.47 18.32 2.39
CA ASN A 29 -1.73 18.43 3.12
C ASN A 29 -1.58 18.24 4.64
N THR A 30 -0.36 18.15 5.17
CA THR A 30 -0.09 17.90 6.60
C THR A 30 -0.86 16.69 7.16
N THR A 31 -1.09 15.68 6.34
CA THR A 31 -1.80 14.46 6.75
C THR A 31 -0.82 13.54 7.47
N PRO A 32 -1.17 13.01 8.66
CA PRO A 32 -0.25 12.20 9.46
C PRO A 32 -0.11 10.75 8.96
N GLU A 33 -0.93 10.32 8.01
CA GLU A 33 -1.02 8.93 7.59
C GLU A 33 -1.60 8.76 6.18
N ILE A 34 -1.26 7.66 5.53
CA ILE A 34 -1.78 7.24 4.23
C ILE A 34 -2.58 5.95 4.43
N TRP A 35 -3.79 5.93 3.88
CA TRP A 35 -4.72 4.81 3.93
C TRP A 35 -4.91 4.22 2.53
N LEU A 36 -4.78 2.91 2.41
CA LEU A 36 -5.16 2.16 1.20
C LEU A 36 -6.33 1.25 1.56
N CYS A 37 -7.54 1.60 1.11
CA CYS A 37 -8.81 0.99 1.53
C CYS A 37 -9.41 0.00 0.51
N THR A 38 -8.61 -0.54 -0.41
CA THR A 38 -9.08 -1.55 -1.38
C THR A 38 -8.75 -2.95 -0.90
N LEU A 39 -9.59 -3.94 -1.24
CA LEU A 39 -9.36 -5.35 -0.95
C LEU A 39 -7.93 -5.74 -1.34
N VAL A 40 -7.09 -5.94 -0.33
CA VAL A 40 -5.67 -6.18 -0.52
C VAL A 40 -5.47 -7.68 -0.60
N SER A 41 -5.23 -8.22 -1.80
CA SER A 41 -4.84 -9.63 -1.90
C SER A 41 -3.58 -9.88 -1.05
N PRO A 42 -3.35 -11.10 -0.52
CA PRO A 42 -2.19 -11.36 0.33
C PRO A 42 -0.83 -11.02 -0.32
N ALA A 43 -0.74 -11.05 -1.65
CA ALA A 43 0.44 -10.62 -2.38
C ALA A 43 0.68 -9.11 -2.29
N HIS A 44 -0.39 -8.31 -2.41
CA HIS A 44 -0.31 -6.86 -2.22
C HIS A 44 0.07 -6.53 -0.77
N VAL A 45 -0.52 -7.21 0.23
CA VAL A 45 -0.19 -6.97 1.65
C VAL A 45 1.32 -7.06 1.86
N ARG A 46 1.93 -8.18 1.45
CA ARG A 46 3.39 -8.39 1.57
C ARG A 46 4.21 -7.32 0.86
N LEU A 47 3.78 -6.90 -0.33
CA LEU A 47 4.47 -5.89 -1.12
C LEU A 47 4.45 -4.52 -0.44
N TYR A 48 3.32 -4.09 0.10
CA TYR A 48 3.19 -2.81 0.79
C TYR A 48 3.81 -2.82 2.18
N GLU A 49 3.81 -3.96 2.89
CA GLU A 49 4.53 -4.12 4.16
C GLU A 49 6.04 -3.82 4.03
N GLN A 50 6.67 -4.28 2.94
CA GLN A 50 8.07 -3.96 2.63
C GLN A 50 8.33 -2.46 2.44
N ARG A 51 7.27 -1.65 2.24
CA ARG A 51 7.32 -0.19 2.04
C ARG A 51 6.83 0.60 3.24
N GLY A 52 6.70 -0.06 4.39
CA GLY A 52 6.37 0.54 5.67
C GLY A 52 4.88 0.74 5.93
N PHE A 53 4.01 0.07 5.16
CA PHE A 53 2.60 -0.03 5.49
C PHE A 53 2.38 -1.14 6.52
N SER A 54 1.35 -1.00 7.35
CA SER A 54 0.89 -2.01 8.29
C SER A 54 -0.51 -2.46 7.91
N PRO A 55 -0.77 -3.77 7.77
CA PRO A 55 -2.11 -4.27 7.50
C PRO A 55 -3.00 -4.13 8.74
N HIS A 56 -4.26 -3.80 8.51
CA HIS A 56 -5.30 -3.85 9.51
C HIS A 56 -6.36 -4.86 9.08
N TYR A 57 -6.59 -5.86 9.93
CA TYR A 57 -7.52 -6.95 9.66
C TYR A 57 -8.90 -6.66 10.22
N ASP A 58 -9.93 -7.18 9.57
CA ASP A 58 -11.29 -7.15 10.09
C ASP A 58 -11.59 -8.36 10.99
N ARG A 59 -12.86 -8.53 11.37
CA ARG A 59 -13.32 -9.64 12.21
C ARG A 59 -13.27 -11.02 11.52
N PHE A 60 -13.05 -11.06 10.21
CA PHE A 60 -12.96 -12.27 9.40
C PHE A 60 -11.52 -12.63 9.02
N ASP A 61 -10.53 -11.93 9.61
CA ASP A 61 -9.11 -12.08 9.30
C ASP A 61 -8.75 -11.68 7.86
N GLU A 62 -9.58 -10.83 7.24
CA GLU A 62 -9.31 -10.25 5.93
C GLU A 62 -8.65 -8.87 6.09
N CYS A 63 -7.63 -8.58 5.27
CA CYS A 63 -6.97 -7.28 5.29
C CYS A 63 -7.92 -6.19 4.76
N ALA A 64 -8.49 -5.41 5.68
CA ALA A 64 -9.46 -4.36 5.36
C ALA A 64 -8.79 -3.09 4.79
N HIS A 65 -7.61 -2.74 5.31
CA HIS A 65 -6.82 -1.60 4.80
C HIS A 65 -5.34 -1.73 5.18
N LEU A 66 -4.50 -1.01 4.43
CA LEU A 66 -3.09 -0.81 4.75
C LEU A 66 -2.87 0.63 5.19
N LEU A 67 -2.12 0.83 6.27
CA LEU A 67 -1.84 2.14 6.84
C LEU A 67 -0.35 2.42 6.91
N LYS A 68 0.10 3.59 6.44
CA LYS A 68 1.46 4.08 6.65
C LYS A 68 1.41 5.39 7.44
N ARG A 69 2.01 5.39 8.63
CA ARG A 69 2.20 6.61 9.42
C ARG A 69 3.37 7.42 8.84
N LEU A 70 3.14 8.71 8.65
CA LEU A 70 4.15 9.66 8.18
C LEU A 70 4.77 10.34 9.41
N LYS A 71 6.10 10.32 9.50
CA LYS A 71 6.85 10.99 10.56
C LYS A 71 7.21 12.41 10.16
#